data_AF-A0A8T2KT49-F1
#
_entry.id   AF-A0A8T2KT49-F1
#
_cell.length_a   1.000
_cell.length_b   1.000
_cell.length_c   1.000
_cell.angle_alpha   90.00
_cell.angle_beta   90.00
_cell.angle_gamma   90.00
#
_symmetry.space_group_name_H-M   'P 1'
#
loop_
_entity.id
_entity.type
_entity.pdbx_description
1 polymer ?
#
loop_
_entity_poly.entity_id
_entity_poly.type
_entity_poly.pdbx_seq_one_letter_code
_entity_poly.pdbx_strand_id
1 'polypeptide(L)'
;MSTQMPESCVNVSRCGTDVPLWLSGSHPQISDGIVTRGICGNYGSDCCFFRSFPIRVKACPGNYYVYEFVKTIFCYSAYCADVKTIMPVSNNTAIAPSSTQPTTTPANITSDPCSVYRIFSSSGRKPIPYYSYSGFYDDTLVEWNGWYRLYLQGSSAQIPELHWCSSYMFCGGYAALLLGGPHPLPEDGIVTRDIYGFYPDTSDSKQCIKNSSSNPIQVKACPGNYYVYRLVKPTVSLPMPTYCAVVINTPSYDPCSNYTSLDQSWRGTNETGGSNADSGNSNWNGWYRLLYNGMSIQMPESCVNVSRCGTGRPLWLSGSHPQISDGIVTRGICGNSGSDCCYYRSFPIRVKACPGNYYIYEFVMTSIWSSAYCAGTLFS
;
A
#
# COMPACT_ATOMS: atom_id res chain seq x y z
N MET A 1 21.90 3.85 32.26
CA MET A 1 21.98 5.07 31.44
C MET A 1 21.10 4.83 30.23
N SER A 2 20.14 5.71 29.94
CA SER A 2 19.33 5.63 28.73
C SER A 2 19.62 6.85 27.87
N THR A 3 19.79 6.63 26.57
CA THR A 3 19.74 7.68 25.55
C THR A 3 18.36 7.65 24.89
N GLN A 4 18.00 8.73 24.19
CA GLN A 4 16.75 8.82 23.45
C GLN A 4 17.03 9.36 22.04
N MET A 5 16.13 9.13 21.11
CA MET A 5 16.23 9.78 19.80
C MET A 5 16.20 11.31 19.94
N PRO A 6 16.88 12.07 19.09
CA PRO A 6 16.72 13.51 19.07
C PRO A 6 15.32 13.90 18.57
N GLU A 7 14.72 14.91 19.21
CA GLU A 7 13.45 15.55 18.80
C GLU A 7 13.67 16.78 17.90
N SER A 8 14.92 17.03 17.53
CA SER A 8 15.32 18.17 16.72
C SER A 8 16.30 17.74 15.62
N CYS A 9 16.45 18.64 14.64
CA CYS A 9 17.24 18.38 13.45
C CYS A 9 18.66 17.92 13.77
N VAL A 10 19.05 16.82 13.12
CA VAL A 10 20.43 16.34 13.10
C VAL A 10 21.05 16.68 11.75
N ASN A 11 22.21 17.34 11.74
CA ASN A 11 22.93 17.70 10.52
C ASN A 11 23.37 16.45 9.74
N VAL A 12 23.45 16.57 8.41
CA VAL A 12 23.94 15.52 7.48
C VAL A 12 25.26 14.91 7.95
N SER A 13 25.47 13.62 7.64
CA SER A 13 26.71 12.89 7.96
C SER A 13 26.99 12.76 9.46
N ARG A 14 25.95 12.63 10.27
CA ARG A 14 26.02 12.38 11.73
C ARG A 14 25.43 11.01 12.06
N CYS A 15 25.65 10.55 13.30
CA CYS A 15 25.20 9.24 13.76
C CYS A 15 25.78 8.06 12.94
N GLY A 16 26.94 8.26 12.32
CA GLY A 16 27.64 7.24 11.53
C GLY A 16 26.99 6.95 10.17
N THR A 17 26.16 7.84 9.65
CA THR A 17 25.39 7.65 8.42
C THR A 17 25.31 8.95 7.62
N ASP A 18 25.10 8.88 6.30
CA ASP A 18 24.93 10.09 5.47
C ASP A 18 23.62 10.80 5.76
N VAL A 19 22.53 10.03 5.92
CA VAL A 19 21.22 10.55 6.29
C VAL A 19 20.84 10.17 7.72
N PRO A 20 21.03 11.06 8.70
CA PRO A 20 20.55 10.85 10.06
C PRO A 20 19.02 10.98 10.15
N LEU A 21 18.41 10.09 10.94
CA LEU A 21 16.97 10.09 11.21
C LEU A 21 16.66 10.50 12.66
N TRP A 22 15.64 11.35 12.83
CA TRP A 22 15.24 11.93 14.12
C TRP A 22 13.71 11.99 14.28
N LEU A 23 13.23 12.14 15.51
CA LEU A 23 11.80 12.09 15.85
C LEU A 23 11.10 13.39 15.43
N SER A 24 10.09 13.30 14.56
CA SER A 24 9.26 14.43 14.15
C SER A 24 8.19 14.73 15.20
N GLY A 25 8.57 15.48 16.23
CA GLY A 25 7.74 15.86 17.36
C GLY A 25 8.32 15.42 18.70
N SER A 26 7.60 15.66 19.79
CA SER A 26 8.01 15.27 21.14
C SER A 26 7.92 13.77 21.38
N HIS A 27 8.64 13.25 22.37
CA HIS A 27 8.40 11.91 22.90
C HIS A 27 7.06 11.85 23.65
N PRO A 28 6.42 10.66 23.76
CA PRO A 28 5.21 10.47 24.56
C PRO A 28 5.46 10.62 26.07
N GLN A 29 4.39 10.83 26.81
CA GLN A 29 4.33 10.63 28.26
C GLN A 29 3.94 9.19 28.61
N ILE A 30 4.15 8.77 29.86
CA ILE A 30 3.78 7.42 30.32
C ILE A 30 2.27 7.17 30.15
N SER A 31 1.44 8.20 30.38
CA SER A 31 -0.01 8.16 30.20
C SER A 31 -0.45 7.91 28.75
N ASP A 32 0.40 8.24 27.77
CA ASP A 32 0.05 8.14 26.35
C ASP A 32 0.12 6.69 25.85
N GLY A 33 0.76 5.80 26.62
CA GLY A 33 0.96 4.41 26.22
C GLY A 33 1.88 4.28 25.00
N ILE A 34 1.49 3.42 24.05
CA ILE A 34 2.21 3.26 22.78
C ILE A 34 1.65 4.26 21.78
N VAL A 35 2.50 5.13 21.26
CA VAL A 35 2.12 6.11 20.22
C VAL A 35 2.93 5.91 18.95
N THR A 36 2.34 6.32 17.83
CA THR A 36 3.03 6.42 16.55
C THR A 36 3.66 7.79 16.39
N ARG A 37 4.95 7.86 16.04
CA ARG A 37 5.66 9.12 15.77
C ARG A 37 6.29 9.12 14.39
N GLY A 38 6.16 10.25 13.70
CA GLY A 38 6.81 10.47 12.41
C GLY A 38 8.33 10.61 12.56
N ILE A 39 9.06 10.29 11.49
CA ILE A 39 10.52 10.37 11.46
C ILE A 39 10.96 11.28 10.31
N CYS A 40 11.89 12.20 10.60
CA CYS A 40 12.49 13.10 9.62
C CYS A 40 13.91 12.65 9.29
N GLY A 41 14.31 12.78 8.02
CA GLY A 41 15.67 12.56 7.54
C GLY A 41 16.27 13.82 6.91
N ASN A 42 17.56 14.07 7.18
CA ASN A 42 18.29 15.22 6.64
C ASN A 42 19.23 14.80 5.49
N TYR A 43 19.12 15.48 4.35
CA TYR A 43 20.01 15.32 3.20
C TYR A 43 20.44 16.67 2.59
N GLY A 44 20.62 17.70 3.43
CA GLY A 44 21.41 18.89 3.11
C GLY A 44 20.63 20.16 2.80
N SER A 45 19.48 20.10 2.14
CA SER A 45 18.71 21.30 1.79
C SER A 45 17.60 21.66 2.80
N ASP A 46 17.09 20.68 3.54
CA ASP A 46 16.11 20.84 4.61
C ASP A 46 16.39 19.80 5.72
N CYS A 47 16.23 20.23 6.97
CA CYS A 47 16.31 19.38 8.16
C CYS A 47 15.33 18.20 8.16
N CYS A 48 14.19 18.34 7.50
CA CYS A 48 13.27 17.24 7.21
C CYS A 48 13.08 17.07 5.70
N PHE A 49 14.21 17.00 4.98
CA PHE A 49 14.22 16.82 3.52
C PHE A 49 13.33 15.67 3.05
N PHE A 50 13.30 14.56 3.79
CA PHE A 50 12.29 13.53 3.58
C PHE A 50 11.71 13.01 4.90
N ARG A 51 10.49 12.48 4.82
CA ARG A 51 9.84 11.76 5.90
C ARG A 51 10.13 10.28 5.75
N SER A 52 10.76 9.68 6.76
CA SER A 52 10.92 8.23 6.84
C SER A 52 9.64 7.58 7.39
N PHE A 53 9.60 6.26 7.41
CA PHE A 53 8.51 5.53 8.03
C PHE A 53 8.42 5.87 9.52
N PRO A 54 7.20 6.07 10.03
CA PRO A 54 6.98 6.25 11.45
C PRO A 54 7.41 5.02 12.25
N ILE A 55 7.58 5.25 13.54
CA ILE A 55 7.90 4.20 14.51
C ILE A 55 6.91 4.24 15.66
N ARG A 56 6.82 3.13 16.39
CA ARG A 56 6.15 3.13 17.69
C ARG A 56 7.14 3.50 18.77
N VAL A 57 6.69 4.34 19.70
CA VAL A 57 7.46 4.70 20.88
C VAL A 57 6.55 4.69 22.09
N LYS A 58 7.07 4.21 23.21
CA LYS A 58 6.41 4.29 24.52
C LYS A 58 7.37 4.84 25.56
N ALA A 59 6.86 5.70 26.44
CA ALA A 59 7.56 6.09 27.65
C ALA A 59 7.40 5.01 28.72
N CYS A 60 8.47 4.69 29.43
CA CYS A 60 8.46 3.67 30.49
C CYS A 60 8.76 4.30 31.86
N PRO A 61 8.21 3.72 32.95
CA PRO A 61 8.69 3.99 34.30
C PRO A 61 10.20 3.79 34.38
N GLY A 62 10.93 4.71 35.01
CA GLY A 62 12.40 4.72 35.02
C GLY A 62 13.05 5.65 34.00
N ASN A 63 12.27 6.56 33.40
CA ASN A 63 12.76 7.64 32.52
C ASN A 63 13.54 7.14 31.29
N TYR A 64 12.96 6.16 30.59
CA TYR A 64 13.49 5.69 29.31
C TYR A 64 12.36 5.45 28.31
N TYR A 65 12.74 5.35 27.04
CA TYR A 65 11.83 5.10 25.94
C TYR A 65 12.15 3.76 25.30
N VAL A 66 11.10 3.04 24.88
CA VAL A 66 11.25 1.86 24.04
C VAL A 66 10.74 2.22 22.66
N TYR A 67 11.58 1.98 21.66
CA TYR A 67 11.29 2.25 20.26
C TYR A 67 11.14 0.93 19.52
N GLU A 68 10.16 0.87 18.64
CA GLU A 68 10.05 -0.18 17.65
C GLU A 68 10.39 0.40 16.28
N PHE A 69 11.65 0.23 15.91
CA PHE A 69 12.17 0.69 14.64
C PHE A 69 11.68 -0.19 13.50
N VAL A 70 11.48 0.44 12.34
CA VAL A 70 11.22 -0.24 11.08
C VAL A 70 12.43 -0.09 10.17
N LYS A 71 12.50 -0.87 9.10
CA LYS A 71 13.59 -0.77 8.13
C LYS A 71 13.56 0.61 7.46
N THR A 72 14.72 1.25 7.37
CA THR A 72 14.85 2.59 6.78
C THR A 72 14.73 2.54 5.25
N ILE A 73 14.36 3.68 4.64
CA ILE A 73 14.12 3.78 3.20
C ILE A 73 15.43 3.63 2.39
N PHE A 74 16.53 4.19 2.89
CA PHE A 74 17.82 4.26 2.18
C PHE A 74 18.90 3.50 2.93
N CYS A 75 19.79 2.83 2.20
CA CYS A 75 20.89 2.05 2.78
C CYS A 75 21.90 2.88 3.58
N TYR A 76 21.99 4.19 3.32
CA TYR A 76 22.84 5.15 4.02
C TYR A 76 22.03 6.03 5.00
N SER A 77 20.92 5.49 5.54
CA SER A 77 20.12 6.16 6.56
C SER A 77 20.00 5.35 7.85
N ALA A 78 20.11 6.03 9.00
CA ALA A 78 20.09 5.40 10.32
C ALA A 78 19.43 6.28 11.39
N TYR A 79 18.78 5.64 12.37
CA TYR A 79 18.19 6.31 13.53
C TYR A 79 19.26 6.84 14.48
N CYS A 80 19.21 8.13 14.78
CA CYS A 80 20.11 8.76 15.73
C CYS A 80 19.71 8.49 17.17
N ALA A 81 20.71 8.36 18.04
CA ALA A 81 20.54 8.43 19.49
C ALA A 81 21.29 9.65 20.02
N ASP A 82 20.62 10.49 20.80
CA ASP A 82 21.24 11.65 21.44
C ASP A 82 21.85 11.23 22.78
N VAL A 83 23.12 11.57 22.96
CA VAL A 83 23.94 11.27 24.14
C VAL A 83 23.84 12.42 25.16
N LYS A 84 23.25 13.57 24.81
CA LYS A 84 23.12 14.72 25.71
C LYS A 84 22.10 14.51 26.84
N THR A 85 21.24 13.51 26.73
CA THR A 85 20.16 13.20 27.69
C THR A 85 20.47 12.00 28.58
N ILE A 86 21.75 11.65 28.79
CA ILE A 86 22.14 10.58 29.71
C ILE A 86 21.65 10.91 31.11
N MET A 87 20.52 10.32 31.48
CA MET A 87 20.00 10.29 32.84
C MET A 87 20.34 8.93 33.45
N PRO A 88 20.82 8.88 34.71
CA PRO A 88 20.98 7.63 35.42
C PRO A 88 19.60 6.96 35.57
N VAL A 89 19.51 5.70 35.14
CA VAL A 89 18.29 4.89 35.30
C VAL A 89 18.25 4.48 36.77
N SER A 90 17.33 5.06 37.54
CA SER A 90 17.04 4.60 38.90
C SER A 90 16.15 3.36 38.82
N ASN A 91 16.70 2.21 39.22
CA ASN A 91 15.97 0.96 39.36
C ASN A 91 14.99 1.07 40.53
N ASN A 92 13.75 1.48 40.26
CA ASN A 92 12.66 1.32 41.21
C ASN A 92 11.58 0.40 40.64
N THR A 93 11.58 -0.80 41.21
CA THR A 93 10.49 -1.74 41.48
C THR A 93 9.26 -1.78 40.58
N ALA A 94 8.99 -3.00 40.09
CA ALA A 94 7.80 -3.43 39.41
C ALA A 94 6.51 -3.10 40.19
N ILE A 95 5.54 -2.50 39.48
CA ILE A 95 4.14 -2.43 39.91
C ILE A 95 3.36 -3.35 38.97
N ALA A 96 2.65 -4.31 39.57
CA ALA A 96 1.78 -5.25 38.87
C ALA A 96 0.59 -4.53 38.23
N PRO A 97 0.13 -4.92 37.03
CA PRO A 97 -1.15 -4.44 36.52
C PRO A 97 -2.30 -5.11 37.29
N SER A 98 -3.10 -4.30 37.97
CA SER A 98 -4.41 -4.70 38.50
C SER A 98 -5.42 -4.76 37.35
N SER A 99 -6.06 -5.92 37.21
CA SER A 99 -7.15 -6.18 36.28
C SER A 99 -8.44 -5.50 36.71
N THR A 100 -9.14 -4.89 35.76
CA THR A 100 -10.61 -4.95 35.67
C THR A 100 -11.04 -4.56 34.26
N GLN A 101 -11.23 -5.56 33.40
CA GLN A 101 -12.09 -5.39 32.23
C GLN A 101 -13.54 -5.55 32.67
N PRO A 102 -14.46 -4.67 32.21
CA PRO A 102 -15.86 -5.03 32.11
C PRO A 102 -16.00 -6.04 30.96
N THR A 103 -16.37 -7.26 31.31
CA THR A 103 -16.87 -8.26 30.35
C THR A 103 -18.15 -7.72 29.73
N THR A 104 -18.06 -7.22 28.51
CA THR A 104 -19.27 -6.99 27.70
C THR A 104 -19.56 -8.27 26.93
N THR A 105 -20.64 -8.90 27.33
CA THR A 105 -21.27 -10.06 26.70
C THR A 105 -21.41 -9.83 25.19
N PRO A 106 -21.15 -10.81 24.32
CA PRO A 106 -21.44 -10.69 22.89
C PRO A 106 -22.93 -10.46 22.72
N ALA A 107 -23.32 -9.26 22.29
CA ALA A 107 -24.69 -9.00 21.88
C ALA A 107 -25.04 -9.93 20.71
N ASN A 108 -26.16 -10.64 20.89
CA ASN A 108 -26.78 -11.55 19.95
C ASN A 108 -26.72 -11.07 18.49
N ILE A 109 -26.21 -11.95 17.62
CA ILE A 109 -26.28 -11.83 16.17
C ILE A 109 -27.71 -12.18 15.77
N THR A 110 -28.60 -11.19 15.66
CA THR A 110 -29.92 -11.37 15.03
C THR A 110 -30.21 -10.38 13.92
N SER A 111 -29.37 -9.36 13.74
CA SER A 111 -29.49 -8.39 12.65
C SER A 111 -28.51 -8.69 11.52
N ASP A 112 -28.98 -8.54 10.28
CA ASP A 112 -28.14 -8.65 9.09
C ASP A 112 -27.02 -7.58 9.14
N PRO A 113 -25.73 -7.95 9.02
CA PRO A 113 -24.62 -7.01 8.91
C PRO A 113 -24.75 -5.95 7.81
N CYS A 114 -25.51 -6.24 6.75
CA CYS A 114 -25.81 -5.29 5.68
C CYS A 114 -26.80 -4.20 6.11
N SER A 115 -27.51 -4.41 7.23
CA SER A 115 -28.43 -3.43 7.83
C SER A 115 -27.83 -2.74 9.06
N VAL A 116 -26.84 -3.36 9.71
CA VAL A 116 -26.24 -2.84 10.95
C VAL A 116 -24.71 -2.83 10.83
N TYR A 117 -24.18 -1.68 10.42
CA TYR A 117 -22.74 -1.43 10.31
C TYR A 117 -22.38 0.01 10.68
N ARG A 118 -21.11 0.26 10.98
CA ARG A 118 -20.53 1.59 11.18
C ARG A 118 -19.80 2.05 9.91
N ILE A 119 -19.84 3.34 9.62
CA ILE A 119 -19.04 3.91 8.52
C ILE A 119 -17.61 4.08 9.00
N PHE A 120 -16.66 3.60 8.20
CA PHE A 120 -15.24 3.79 8.44
C PHE A 120 -14.60 4.50 7.24
N SER A 121 -14.22 5.76 7.42
CA SER A 121 -13.65 6.61 6.38
C SER A 121 -12.26 7.07 6.80
N SER A 122 -11.26 6.82 5.96
CA SER A 122 -9.89 7.26 6.22
C SER A 122 -9.10 7.39 4.93
N SER A 123 -8.87 8.64 4.50
CA SER A 123 -8.25 8.98 3.21
C SER A 123 -6.81 8.47 3.04
N GLY A 124 -6.11 8.17 4.13
CA GLY A 124 -4.72 7.70 4.09
C GLY A 124 -4.55 6.19 3.95
N ARG A 125 -5.63 5.42 3.79
CA ARG A 125 -5.59 3.95 3.63
C ARG A 125 -5.57 3.47 2.19
N LYS A 126 -5.61 4.40 1.24
CA LYS A 126 -5.45 4.09 -0.18
C LYS A 126 -4.03 3.53 -0.42
N PRO A 127 -3.88 2.51 -1.27
CA PRO A 127 -2.57 2.07 -1.69
C PRO A 127 -1.81 3.22 -2.37
N ILE A 128 -0.58 3.45 -1.93
CA ILE A 128 0.31 4.46 -2.47
C ILE A 128 1.71 3.90 -2.68
N PRO A 129 2.50 4.48 -3.60
CA PRO A 129 3.92 4.24 -3.66
C PRO A 129 4.63 4.65 -2.37
N TYR A 130 5.68 3.93 -2.01
CA TYR A 130 6.45 4.17 -0.79
C TYR A 130 7.04 5.58 -0.65
N TYR A 131 7.39 6.22 -1.76
CA TYR A 131 7.93 7.59 -1.78
C TYR A 131 6.85 8.67 -1.63
N SER A 132 5.56 8.31 -1.68
CA SER A 132 4.43 9.24 -1.51
C SER A 132 3.79 9.15 -0.12
N TYR A 133 4.49 8.56 0.84
CA TYR A 133 3.99 8.28 2.18
C TYR A 133 3.58 9.55 2.95
N SER A 134 2.34 9.58 3.44
CA SER A 134 1.78 10.76 4.12
C SER A 134 0.86 10.47 5.31
N GLY A 135 0.86 9.24 5.87
CA GLY A 135 -0.07 8.82 6.93
C GLY A 135 0.64 8.24 8.16
N PHE A 136 -0.08 8.07 9.27
CA PHE A 136 0.44 7.44 10.50
C PHE A 136 -0.62 6.49 11.08
N TYR A 137 -1.03 5.50 10.30
CA TYR A 137 -2.08 4.57 10.72
C TYR A 137 -1.47 3.30 11.31
N ASP A 138 -2.05 2.83 12.41
CA ASP A 138 -1.73 1.56 13.02
C ASP A 138 -3.03 0.97 13.58
N ASP A 139 -3.54 -0.05 12.90
CA ASP A 139 -4.79 -0.72 13.26
C ASP A 139 -4.67 -1.59 14.51
N THR A 140 -3.46 -1.80 15.04
CA THR A 140 -3.28 -2.44 16.36
C THR A 140 -3.67 -1.52 17.52
N LEU A 141 -3.73 -0.21 17.28
CA LEU A 141 -4.16 0.79 18.26
C LEU A 141 -5.67 1.08 18.19
N VAL A 142 -6.37 0.53 17.20
CA VAL A 142 -7.81 0.73 17.00
C VAL A 142 -8.60 -0.33 17.77
N GLU A 143 -9.62 0.11 18.52
CA GLU A 143 -10.61 -0.78 19.14
C GLU A 143 -11.69 -1.18 18.13
N TRP A 144 -11.48 -2.32 17.48
CA TRP A 144 -12.43 -2.88 16.52
C TRP A 144 -13.60 -3.57 17.23
N ASN A 145 -14.82 -3.12 16.94
CA ASN A 145 -16.05 -3.72 17.47
C ASN A 145 -17.21 -3.54 16.47
N GLY A 146 -17.72 -4.66 15.97
CA GLY A 146 -18.87 -4.72 15.07
C GLY A 146 -18.49 -4.80 13.60
N TRP A 147 -19.45 -4.45 12.74
CA TRP A 147 -19.30 -4.45 11.28
C TRP A 147 -19.03 -3.05 10.75
N TYR A 148 -18.20 -2.97 9.72
CA TYR A 148 -17.75 -1.72 9.14
C TYR A 148 -17.97 -1.71 7.63
N ARG A 149 -18.45 -0.57 7.12
CA ARG A 149 -18.47 -0.25 5.69
C ARG A 149 -17.36 0.76 5.41
N LEU A 150 -16.47 0.41 4.49
CA LEU A 150 -15.29 1.20 4.18
C LEU A 150 -15.61 2.28 3.15
N TYR A 151 -15.06 3.48 3.38
CA TYR A 151 -15.12 4.60 2.46
C TYR A 151 -13.75 5.25 2.29
N LEU A 152 -13.50 5.73 1.07
CA LEU A 152 -12.37 6.59 0.75
C LEU A 152 -12.88 7.85 0.06
N GLN A 153 -12.62 9.00 0.67
CA GLN A 153 -13.02 10.30 0.11
C GLN A 153 -14.52 10.35 -0.30
N GLY A 154 -15.39 9.75 0.52
CA GLY A 154 -16.83 9.69 0.28
C GLY A 154 -17.28 8.60 -0.71
N SER A 155 -16.35 7.89 -1.36
CA SER A 155 -16.66 6.78 -2.27
C SER A 155 -16.63 5.44 -1.54
N SER A 156 -17.52 4.51 -1.95
CA SER A 156 -17.54 3.14 -1.42
C SER A 156 -16.21 2.44 -1.72
N ALA A 157 -15.63 1.81 -0.70
CA ALA A 157 -14.32 1.17 -0.82
C ALA A 157 -14.36 -0.29 -0.34
N GLN A 158 -13.35 -1.05 -0.74
CA GLN A 158 -13.14 -2.43 -0.33
C GLN A 158 -11.69 -2.71 0.00
N ILE A 159 -11.40 -3.78 0.72
CA ILE A 159 -10.01 -4.18 1.00
C ILE A 159 -9.44 -4.81 -0.27
N PRO A 160 -8.30 -4.37 -0.82
CA PRO A 160 -7.73 -5.01 -1.99
C PRO A 160 -7.38 -6.47 -1.68
N GLU A 161 -7.58 -7.33 -2.67
CA GLU A 161 -7.26 -8.75 -2.59
C GLU A 161 -5.76 -8.98 -2.75
N LEU A 162 -5.27 -10.11 -2.27
CA LEU A 162 -3.85 -10.43 -2.23
C LEU A 162 -3.16 -10.29 -3.59
N HIS A 163 -3.84 -10.69 -4.66
CA HIS A 163 -3.31 -10.60 -6.03
C HIS A 163 -3.17 -9.15 -6.54
N TRP A 164 -3.67 -8.16 -5.81
CA TRP A 164 -3.54 -6.72 -6.09
C TRP A 164 -2.29 -6.10 -5.46
N CYS A 165 -1.49 -6.91 -4.76
CA CYS A 165 -0.27 -6.41 -4.17
C CYS A 165 0.66 -5.82 -5.24
N SER A 166 1.12 -4.60 -4.99
CA SER A 166 2.11 -3.90 -5.81
C SER A 166 3.45 -3.81 -5.07
N SER A 167 4.55 -3.85 -5.82
CA SER A 167 5.89 -3.60 -5.31
C SER A 167 5.95 -2.22 -4.67
N TYR A 168 6.54 -2.16 -3.47
CA TYR A 168 6.68 -0.95 -2.67
C TYR A 168 5.35 -0.26 -2.32
N MET A 169 4.28 -1.05 -2.19
CA MET A 169 2.96 -0.57 -1.78
C MET A 169 2.85 -0.37 -0.27
N PHE A 170 2.16 0.70 0.12
CA PHE A 170 1.75 1.00 1.50
C PHE A 170 0.31 1.47 1.55
N CYS A 171 -0.31 1.37 2.73
CA CYS A 171 -1.66 1.86 2.98
C CYS A 171 -1.71 2.56 4.33
N GLY A 172 -1.12 3.74 4.45
CA GLY A 172 -1.22 4.57 5.65
C GLY A 172 -0.38 4.14 6.86
N GLY A 173 -0.11 2.85 7.03
CA GLY A 173 0.89 2.28 7.95
C GLY A 173 2.04 1.62 7.19
N TYR A 174 2.97 0.99 7.91
CA TYR A 174 4.15 0.35 7.31
C TYR A 174 3.83 -1.03 6.71
N ALA A 175 3.02 -1.84 7.38
CA ALA A 175 2.53 -3.10 6.84
C ALA A 175 1.13 -2.94 6.23
N ALA A 176 1.03 -3.06 4.91
CA ALA A 176 -0.24 -3.06 4.17
C ALA A 176 -0.96 -4.41 4.37
N LEU A 177 -2.21 -4.37 4.83
CA LEU A 177 -3.04 -5.57 5.02
C LEU A 177 -4.03 -5.76 3.85
N LEU A 178 -4.01 -6.96 3.26
CA LEU A 178 -4.82 -7.35 2.10
C LEU A 178 -5.62 -8.62 2.39
N LEU A 179 -6.72 -8.79 1.65
CA LEU A 179 -7.60 -9.95 1.73
C LEU A 179 -6.95 -11.17 1.07
N GLY A 180 -6.86 -12.30 1.77
CA GLY A 180 -6.17 -13.51 1.30
C GLY A 180 -6.85 -14.28 0.17
N GLY A 181 -8.04 -13.86 -0.25
CA GLY A 181 -8.78 -14.46 -1.37
C GLY A 181 -9.85 -13.52 -1.88
N PRO A 182 -10.68 -13.97 -2.84
CA PRO A 182 -11.72 -13.13 -3.44
C PRO A 182 -12.74 -12.64 -2.41
N HIS A 183 -13.35 -11.49 -2.67
CA HIS A 183 -14.56 -11.13 -1.92
C HIS A 183 -15.68 -12.16 -2.15
N PRO A 184 -16.56 -12.40 -1.16
CA PRO A 184 -17.71 -13.29 -1.33
C PRO A 184 -18.68 -12.79 -2.40
N LEU A 185 -19.41 -13.71 -3.01
CA LEU A 185 -20.64 -13.42 -3.74
C LEU A 185 -21.81 -13.21 -2.76
N PRO A 186 -22.91 -12.53 -3.17
CA PRO A 186 -24.08 -12.33 -2.31
C PRO A 186 -24.63 -13.61 -1.68
N GLU A 187 -24.61 -14.71 -2.41
CA GLU A 187 -25.05 -16.05 -2.00
C GLU A 187 -24.15 -16.73 -0.97
N ASP A 188 -22.87 -16.34 -0.88
CA ASP A 188 -21.91 -16.94 0.06
C ASP A 188 -22.19 -16.57 1.52
N GLY A 189 -23.01 -15.53 1.75
CA GLY A 189 -23.31 -15.03 3.08
C GLY A 189 -22.09 -14.44 3.79
N ILE A 190 -21.88 -14.82 5.05
CA ILE A 190 -20.72 -14.37 5.84
C ILE A 190 -19.58 -15.35 5.64
N VAL A 191 -18.48 -14.89 5.06
CA VAL A 191 -17.26 -15.68 4.86
C VAL A 191 -16.14 -15.19 5.75
N THR A 192 -15.30 -16.10 6.22
CA THR A 192 -14.04 -15.77 6.89
C THR A 192 -12.93 -15.71 5.85
N ARG A 193 -12.10 -14.67 5.91
CA ARG A 193 -10.96 -14.49 5.00
C ARG A 193 -9.69 -14.25 5.80
N ASP A 194 -8.64 -14.94 5.40
CA ASP A 194 -7.29 -14.65 5.87
C ASP A 194 -6.89 -13.22 5.51
N ILE A 195 -6.03 -12.63 6.34
CA ILE A 195 -5.43 -11.33 6.09
C ILE A 195 -3.92 -11.49 6.04
N TYR A 196 -3.31 -10.91 5.02
CA TYR A 196 -1.86 -10.95 4.82
C TYR A 196 -1.28 -9.54 4.87
N GLY A 197 -0.19 -9.41 5.62
CA GLY A 197 0.58 -8.18 5.75
C GLY A 197 1.78 -8.19 4.82
N PHE A 198 1.98 -7.08 4.12
CA PHE A 198 3.12 -6.84 3.24
C PHE A 198 3.78 -5.54 3.66
N TYR A 199 5.09 -5.58 3.86
CA TYR A 199 5.92 -4.41 4.01
C TYR A 199 7.15 -4.63 3.11
N PRO A 200 7.69 -3.58 2.48
CA PRO A 200 8.80 -3.76 1.57
C PRO A 200 10.03 -4.18 2.36
N ASP A 201 10.42 -5.42 2.15
CA ASP A 201 11.77 -5.82 2.48
C ASP A 201 12.68 -5.50 1.29
N THR A 202 13.63 -4.59 1.47
CA THR A 202 14.62 -4.25 0.44
C THR A 202 15.70 -5.32 0.26
N SER A 203 15.74 -6.35 1.12
CA SER A 203 16.68 -7.48 1.01
C SER A 203 16.14 -8.70 0.28
N ASP A 204 14.82 -8.89 0.19
CA ASP A 204 14.24 -9.99 -0.58
C ASP A 204 13.72 -9.50 -1.94
N SER A 205 14.18 -10.22 -2.95
CA SER A 205 14.01 -9.97 -4.37
C SER A 205 12.57 -10.12 -4.88
N LYS A 206 11.65 -10.69 -4.11
CA LYS A 206 10.29 -10.95 -4.56
C LYS A 206 9.27 -10.24 -3.70
N GLN A 207 8.92 -9.03 -4.12
CA GLN A 207 7.88 -8.26 -3.46
C GLN A 207 6.51 -8.88 -3.72
N CYS A 208 5.61 -8.76 -2.74
CA CYS A 208 4.32 -9.45 -2.74
C CYS A 208 4.38 -10.97 -2.56
N ILE A 209 5.46 -11.49 -1.96
CA ILE A 209 5.41 -12.78 -1.26
C ILE A 209 4.66 -12.59 0.05
N LYS A 210 3.83 -13.55 0.45
CA LYS A 210 3.14 -13.56 1.74
C LYS A 210 4.16 -13.46 2.87
N ASN A 211 4.42 -12.25 3.36
CA ASN A 211 5.44 -12.00 4.38
C ASN A 211 4.99 -12.48 5.75
N SER A 212 3.71 -12.27 6.10
CA SER A 212 3.14 -12.68 7.39
C SER A 212 1.62 -12.67 7.36
N SER A 213 0.99 -13.58 8.11
CA SER A 213 -0.46 -13.59 8.34
C SER A 213 -0.84 -12.71 9.54
N SER A 214 -1.97 -12.03 9.42
CA SER A 214 -2.68 -11.38 10.51
C SER A 214 -3.88 -12.21 10.95
N ASN A 215 -4.63 -11.72 11.93
CA ASN A 215 -5.88 -12.32 12.35
C ASN A 215 -6.91 -12.26 11.19
N PRO A 216 -7.61 -13.37 10.89
CA PRO A 216 -8.62 -13.39 9.84
C PRO A 216 -9.81 -12.50 10.21
N ILE A 217 -10.52 -12.03 9.20
CA ILE A 217 -11.72 -11.19 9.35
C ILE A 217 -12.94 -11.87 8.75
N GLN A 218 -14.13 -11.39 9.09
CA GLN A 218 -15.35 -11.79 8.40
C GLN A 218 -15.75 -10.74 7.36
N VAL A 219 -16.24 -11.18 6.20
CA VAL A 219 -16.69 -10.34 5.09
C VAL A 219 -18.05 -10.83 4.63
N LYS A 220 -18.95 -9.90 4.30
CA LYS A 220 -20.24 -10.20 3.68
C LYS A 220 -20.47 -9.27 2.49
N ALA A 221 -20.93 -9.83 1.39
CA ALA A 221 -21.45 -9.09 0.24
C ALA A 221 -22.88 -8.62 0.50
N CYS A 222 -23.17 -7.36 0.18
CA CYS A 222 -24.46 -6.74 0.42
C CYS A 222 -25.14 -6.30 -0.88
N PRO A 223 -26.49 -6.27 -0.92
CA PRO A 223 -27.22 -5.70 -2.04
C PRO A 223 -26.77 -4.28 -2.35
N GLY A 224 -26.51 -3.97 -3.62
CA GLY A 224 -25.94 -2.67 -4.04
C GLY A 224 -24.42 -2.67 -4.24
N ASN A 225 -23.81 -3.85 -4.42
CA ASN A 225 -22.41 -4.04 -4.82
C ASN A 225 -21.39 -3.43 -3.85
N TYR A 226 -21.57 -3.67 -2.55
CA TYR A 226 -20.59 -3.29 -1.53
C TYR A 226 -20.41 -4.41 -0.50
N TYR A 227 -19.36 -4.28 0.30
CA TYR A 227 -19.00 -5.25 1.31
C TYR A 227 -19.01 -4.61 2.70
N VAL A 228 -19.36 -5.41 3.69
CA VAL A 228 -19.19 -5.08 5.11
C VAL A 228 -18.17 -6.04 5.73
N TYR A 229 -17.37 -5.51 6.64
CA TYR A 229 -16.25 -6.21 7.23
C TYR A 229 -16.36 -6.22 8.75
N ARG A 230 -16.21 -7.40 9.35
CA ARG A 230 -15.95 -7.51 10.79
C ARG A 230 -14.44 -7.51 10.99
N LEU A 231 -13.88 -6.31 11.07
CA LEU A 231 -12.46 -6.10 11.29
C LEU A 231 -12.08 -6.46 12.73
N VAL A 232 -10.84 -6.91 12.91
CA VAL A 232 -10.30 -7.26 14.22
C VAL A 232 -8.91 -6.64 14.37
N LYS A 233 -8.42 -6.57 15.61
CA LYS A 233 -7.07 -6.09 15.89
C LYS A 233 -6.04 -6.96 15.15
N PRO A 234 -5.16 -6.39 14.31
CA PRO A 234 -4.11 -7.15 13.63
C PRO A 234 -3.08 -7.75 14.60
N THR A 235 -2.28 -8.70 14.12
CA THR A 235 -1.17 -9.29 14.89
C THR A 235 -0.07 -8.25 15.14
N VAL A 236 0.48 -8.23 16.36
CA VAL A 236 1.53 -7.27 16.77
C VAL A 236 2.91 -7.58 16.19
N SER A 237 3.08 -8.77 15.57
CA SER A 237 4.30 -9.15 14.85
C SER A 237 4.47 -8.37 13.54
N LEU A 238 3.40 -7.75 13.04
CA LEU A 238 3.48 -6.83 11.92
C LEU A 238 3.79 -5.43 12.45
N PRO A 239 4.81 -4.74 11.93
CA PRO A 239 5.09 -3.36 12.29
C PRO A 239 4.04 -2.43 11.68
N MET A 240 3.31 -1.70 12.53
CA MET A 240 2.28 -0.72 12.17
C MET A 240 1.35 -1.17 11.03
N PRO A 241 0.59 -2.26 11.20
CA PRO A 241 -0.26 -2.81 10.16
C PRO A 241 -1.49 -1.96 9.93
N THR A 242 -1.92 -1.85 8.68
CA THR A 242 -3.12 -1.10 8.30
C THR A 242 -3.92 -1.81 7.22
N TYR A 243 -5.21 -1.99 7.44
CA TYR A 243 -6.19 -2.41 6.43
C TYR A 243 -6.23 -1.41 5.29
N CYS A 244 -5.75 -1.86 4.13
CA CYS A 244 -5.86 -1.12 2.89
C CYS A 244 -7.32 -0.95 2.49
N ALA A 245 -7.60 0.13 1.76
CA ALA A 245 -8.89 0.34 1.11
C ALA A 245 -8.66 0.82 -0.32
N VAL A 246 -9.45 0.33 -1.27
CA VAL A 246 -9.44 0.74 -2.67
C VAL A 246 -10.84 1.09 -3.12
N VAL A 247 -10.95 2.11 -3.96
CA VAL A 247 -12.20 2.47 -4.63
C VAL A 247 -12.20 1.76 -5.99
N ILE A 248 -13.26 1.01 -6.28
CA ILE A 248 -13.51 0.46 -7.61
C ILE A 248 -14.73 1.18 -8.19
N ASN A 249 -14.50 2.10 -9.12
CA ASN A 249 -15.58 2.88 -9.73
C ASN A 249 -15.94 2.31 -11.11
N THR A 250 -17.04 1.57 -11.23
CA THR A 250 -17.59 1.24 -12.54
C THR A 250 -18.16 2.50 -13.19
N PRO A 251 -17.68 2.92 -14.38
CA PRO A 251 -18.23 4.10 -15.06
C PRO A 251 -19.71 3.91 -15.40
N SER A 252 -20.48 5.00 -15.37
CA SER A 252 -21.90 5.02 -15.79
C SER A 252 -22.08 5.06 -17.32
N TYR A 253 -20.99 5.16 -18.06
CA TYR A 253 -20.92 5.18 -19.52
C TYR A 253 -20.08 4.01 -20.03
N ASP A 254 -20.21 3.68 -21.32
CA ASP A 254 -19.33 2.71 -21.96
C ASP A 254 -17.96 3.35 -22.28
N PRO A 255 -16.86 2.92 -21.63
CA PRO A 255 -15.55 3.49 -21.90
C PRO A 255 -15.02 3.21 -23.31
N CYS A 256 -15.59 2.26 -24.06
CA CYS A 256 -15.29 2.07 -25.49
C CYS A 256 -15.73 3.27 -26.35
N SER A 257 -16.64 4.12 -25.85
CA SER A 257 -17.12 5.30 -26.55
C SER A 257 -16.43 6.60 -26.11
N ASN A 258 -15.67 6.58 -25.01
CA ASN A 258 -14.99 7.75 -24.48
C ASN A 258 -13.67 7.37 -23.81
N TYR A 259 -12.58 7.57 -24.54
CA TYR A 259 -11.22 7.25 -24.11
C TYR A 259 -10.22 8.27 -24.68
N THR A 260 -9.03 8.30 -24.08
CA THR A 260 -7.88 9.08 -24.57
C THR A 260 -6.94 8.18 -25.39
N SER A 261 -6.52 8.64 -26.55
CA SER A 261 -5.52 7.91 -27.36
C SER A 261 -4.12 8.09 -26.80
N LEU A 262 -3.38 6.99 -26.66
CA LEU A 262 -1.96 6.96 -26.32
C LEU A 262 -1.16 6.46 -27.51
N ASP A 263 -0.68 7.39 -28.34
CA ASP A 263 0.09 7.09 -29.55
C ASP A 263 1.55 7.51 -29.42
N GLN A 264 2.14 7.25 -28.25
CA GLN A 264 3.56 7.50 -28.05
C GLN A 264 4.37 6.32 -28.58
N SER A 265 5.11 6.54 -29.68
CA SER A 265 5.92 5.50 -30.33
C SER A 265 6.89 4.82 -29.37
N TRP A 266 7.49 5.56 -28.42
CA TRP A 266 8.43 5.02 -27.45
C TRP A 266 7.88 3.86 -26.61
N ARG A 267 6.55 3.70 -26.49
CA ARG A 267 5.92 2.60 -25.74
C ARG A 267 6.03 1.24 -26.44
N GLY A 268 6.36 1.22 -27.74
CA GLY A 268 6.43 0.00 -28.53
C GLY A 268 7.49 -0.99 -28.01
N THR A 269 7.17 -2.29 -28.01
CA THR A 269 8.10 -3.36 -27.59
C THR A 269 9.39 -3.43 -28.41
N ASN A 270 9.39 -2.91 -29.64
CA ASN A 270 10.59 -2.80 -30.47
C ASN A 270 11.52 -1.68 -30.04
N GLU A 271 11.01 -0.65 -29.36
CA GLU A 271 11.80 0.50 -28.93
C GLU A 271 12.74 0.11 -27.79
N THR A 272 13.94 0.68 -27.80
CA THR A 272 15.01 0.42 -26.83
C THR A 272 15.45 1.67 -26.12
N GLY A 273 15.96 1.51 -24.89
CA GLY A 273 16.49 2.61 -24.10
C GLY A 273 15.39 3.59 -23.67
N GLY A 274 15.78 4.66 -22.98
CA GLY A 274 14.89 5.74 -22.58
C GLY A 274 14.73 5.92 -21.07
N SER A 275 14.43 7.15 -20.67
CA SER A 275 14.16 7.58 -19.30
C SER A 275 12.67 7.82 -19.06
N ASN A 276 11.80 7.31 -19.94
CA ASN A 276 10.36 7.47 -19.78
C ASN A 276 9.88 6.64 -18.61
N ALA A 277 8.98 7.23 -17.83
CA ALA A 277 8.39 6.57 -16.69
C ALA A 277 6.95 7.04 -16.52
N ASP A 278 6.05 6.08 -16.34
CA ASP A 278 4.69 6.31 -15.87
C ASP A 278 4.64 6.34 -14.32
N SER A 279 5.80 6.34 -13.66
CA SER A 279 5.98 6.54 -12.22
C SER A 279 6.15 8.02 -11.90
N GLY A 280 5.42 8.55 -10.92
CA GLY A 280 5.74 9.87 -10.34
C GLY A 280 5.18 11.11 -11.06
N ASN A 281 4.68 11.00 -12.30
CA ASN A 281 4.34 12.21 -13.08
C ASN A 281 3.19 12.07 -14.10
N SER A 282 2.32 11.08 -13.95
CA SER A 282 1.24 10.80 -14.90
C SER A 282 -0.12 10.98 -14.24
N ASN A 283 -0.85 12.00 -14.70
CA ASN A 283 -2.27 12.22 -14.40
C ASN A 283 -3.13 11.15 -15.11
N TRP A 284 -2.89 9.88 -14.80
CA TRP A 284 -3.74 8.79 -15.25
C TRP A 284 -5.14 9.01 -14.69
N ASN A 285 -6.07 9.36 -15.57
CA ASN A 285 -7.44 9.64 -15.22
C ASN A 285 -8.36 9.25 -16.37
N GLY A 286 -9.11 8.17 -16.17
CA GLY A 286 -10.02 7.63 -17.16
C GLY A 286 -9.40 6.53 -18.01
N TRP A 287 -9.99 6.32 -19.18
CA TRP A 287 -9.71 5.18 -20.06
C TRP A 287 -8.83 5.58 -21.23
N TYR A 288 -7.93 4.67 -21.61
CA TYR A 288 -6.93 4.91 -22.63
C TYR A 288 -6.92 3.80 -23.68
N ARG A 289 -6.78 4.17 -24.95
CA ARG A 289 -6.54 3.24 -26.06
C ARG A 289 -5.09 3.38 -26.50
N LEU A 290 -4.35 2.27 -26.49
CA LEU A 290 -2.99 2.25 -27.01
C LEU A 290 -3.02 2.27 -28.54
N LEU A 291 -2.19 3.14 -29.13
CA LEU A 291 -1.96 3.24 -30.55
C LEU A 291 -0.46 3.19 -30.85
N TYR A 292 -0.12 2.80 -32.08
CA TYR A 292 1.22 2.95 -32.64
C TYR A 292 1.09 3.43 -34.09
N ASN A 293 1.48 4.68 -34.35
CA ASN A 293 1.29 5.36 -35.63
C ASN A 293 -0.18 5.32 -36.09
N GLY A 294 -1.10 5.64 -35.17
CA GLY A 294 -2.55 5.64 -35.41
C GLY A 294 -3.21 4.24 -35.47
N MET A 295 -2.44 3.15 -35.48
CA MET A 295 -2.98 1.79 -35.51
C MET A 295 -3.22 1.26 -34.10
N SER A 296 -4.28 0.47 -33.93
CA SER A 296 -4.58 -0.13 -32.62
C SER A 296 -3.58 -1.19 -32.22
N ILE A 297 -3.19 -1.11 -30.97
CA ILE A 297 -2.23 -2.01 -30.36
C ILE A 297 -2.67 -2.31 -28.94
N GLN A 298 -2.11 -3.36 -28.37
CA GLN A 298 -2.47 -3.82 -27.04
C GLN A 298 -1.22 -3.94 -26.19
N MET A 299 -1.38 -3.97 -24.86
CA MET A 299 -0.29 -4.36 -23.99
C MET A 299 0.21 -5.77 -24.35
N PRO A 300 1.50 -6.08 -24.19
CA PRO A 300 1.96 -7.46 -24.32
C PRO A 300 1.44 -8.31 -23.15
N GLU A 301 1.04 -9.55 -23.45
CA GLU A 301 0.63 -10.58 -22.45
C GLU A 301 1.81 -11.46 -22.00
N SER A 302 3.00 -11.18 -22.51
CA SER A 302 4.21 -11.92 -22.24
C SER A 302 5.33 -10.99 -21.77
N CYS A 303 6.31 -11.59 -21.11
CA CYS A 303 7.48 -10.90 -20.62
C CYS A 303 8.16 -10.03 -21.68
N VAL A 304 8.42 -8.79 -21.32
CA VAL A 304 9.21 -7.84 -22.13
C VAL A 304 10.58 -7.67 -21.48
N ASN A 305 11.64 -7.77 -22.27
CA ASN A 305 13.02 -7.62 -21.79
C ASN A 305 13.29 -6.21 -21.24
N VAL A 306 14.12 -6.12 -20.20
CA VAL A 306 14.55 -4.83 -19.62
C VAL A 306 15.03 -3.83 -20.67
N SER A 307 14.85 -2.54 -20.40
CA SER A 307 15.23 -1.44 -21.31
C SER A 307 14.50 -1.42 -22.67
N ARG A 308 13.29 -1.99 -22.74
CA ARG A 308 12.36 -1.91 -23.88
C ARG A 308 11.21 -0.96 -23.58
N CYS A 309 10.43 -0.62 -24.60
CA CYS A 309 9.28 0.28 -24.47
C CYS A 309 9.66 1.65 -23.91
N GLY A 310 10.85 2.15 -24.29
CA GLY A 310 11.25 3.50 -23.92
C GLY A 310 11.60 3.69 -22.44
N THR A 311 11.66 2.62 -21.64
CA THR A 311 11.74 2.66 -20.17
C THR A 311 12.73 1.64 -19.61
N GLY A 312 13.20 1.84 -18.38
CA GLY A 312 14.10 0.89 -17.71
C GLY A 312 13.41 -0.41 -17.31
N ARG A 313 12.16 -0.32 -16.82
CA ARG A 313 11.37 -1.45 -16.29
C ARG A 313 10.05 -1.57 -17.07
N PRO A 314 10.03 -2.33 -18.16
CA PRO A 314 8.83 -2.48 -18.99
C PRO A 314 7.73 -3.22 -18.23
N LEU A 315 6.49 -2.71 -18.32
CA LEU A 315 5.31 -3.30 -17.71
C LEU A 315 4.43 -3.98 -18.75
N TRP A 316 3.98 -5.20 -18.43
CA TRP A 316 3.19 -6.07 -19.29
C TRP A 316 2.03 -6.72 -18.52
N LEU A 317 1.02 -7.21 -19.25
CA LEU A 317 -0.21 -7.75 -18.69
C LEU A 317 0.00 -9.17 -18.15
N SER A 318 -0.26 -9.39 -16.87
CA SER A 318 -0.15 -10.71 -16.23
C SER A 318 -1.42 -11.53 -16.45
N GLY A 319 -1.58 -12.05 -17.66
CA GLY A 319 -2.73 -12.83 -18.10
C GLY A 319 -3.29 -12.33 -19.42
N SER A 320 -4.27 -13.06 -19.96
CA SER A 320 -4.88 -12.74 -21.25
C SER A 320 -5.81 -11.53 -21.16
N HIS A 321 -5.92 -10.79 -22.26
CA HIS A 321 -6.92 -9.76 -22.43
C HIS A 321 -8.35 -10.37 -22.32
N PRO A 322 -9.33 -9.58 -21.84
CA PRO A 322 -10.73 -10.02 -21.79
C PRO A 322 -11.31 -10.30 -23.17
N GLN A 323 -12.38 -11.10 -23.21
CA GLN A 323 -13.32 -11.13 -24.33
C GLN A 323 -14.37 -10.02 -24.20
N ILE A 324 -15.09 -9.72 -25.28
CA ILE A 324 -16.19 -8.71 -25.26
C ILE A 324 -17.24 -9.05 -24.18
N SER A 325 -17.55 -10.33 -24.00
CA SER A 325 -18.51 -10.82 -23.01
C SER A 325 -18.07 -10.60 -21.55
N ASP A 326 -16.78 -10.45 -21.30
CA ASP A 326 -16.24 -10.35 -19.94
C ASP A 326 -16.45 -8.96 -19.33
N GLY A 327 -16.76 -7.95 -20.17
CA GLY A 327 -16.93 -6.58 -19.73
C GLY A 327 -15.64 -5.95 -19.21
N ILE A 328 -15.73 -5.20 -18.11
CA ILE A 328 -14.57 -4.60 -17.45
C ILE A 328 -13.98 -5.62 -16.48
N VAL A 329 -12.74 -6.02 -16.72
CA VAL A 329 -12.02 -6.96 -15.86
C VAL A 329 -10.79 -6.32 -15.25
N THR A 330 -10.39 -6.80 -14.07
CA THR A 330 -9.11 -6.45 -13.45
C THR A 330 -8.02 -7.39 -13.95
N ARG A 331 -6.83 -6.86 -14.23
CA ARG A 331 -5.65 -7.62 -14.65
C ARG A 331 -4.41 -7.19 -13.87
N GLY A 332 -3.63 -8.17 -13.45
CA GLY A 332 -2.34 -7.95 -12.81
C GLY A 332 -1.33 -7.38 -13.81
N ILE A 333 -0.34 -6.65 -13.32
CA ILE A 333 0.72 -6.06 -14.12
C ILE A 333 2.07 -6.52 -13.60
N CYS A 334 2.88 -7.10 -14.48
CA CYS A 334 4.22 -7.57 -14.19
C CYS A 334 5.26 -6.61 -14.78
N GLY A 335 6.41 -6.51 -14.10
CA GLY A 335 7.59 -5.78 -14.55
C GLY A 335 8.84 -6.62 -14.44
N ASN A 336 9.69 -6.54 -15.45
CA ASN A 336 10.91 -7.34 -15.58
C ASN A 336 12.09 -6.68 -14.84
N SER A 337 12.88 -7.46 -14.09
CA SER A 337 14.14 -7.02 -13.47
C SER A 337 15.40 -7.47 -14.23
N GLY A 338 15.26 -8.30 -15.25
CA GLY A 338 16.32 -8.97 -16.00
C GLY A 338 16.49 -10.43 -15.60
N SER A 339 16.34 -10.76 -14.30
CA SER A 339 16.43 -12.13 -13.78
C SER A 339 15.07 -12.82 -13.59
N ASP A 340 14.01 -12.04 -13.39
CA ASP A 340 12.64 -12.52 -13.26
C ASP A 340 11.68 -11.58 -14.02
N CYS A 341 10.90 -12.18 -14.92
CA CYS A 341 9.93 -11.51 -15.78
C CYS A 341 8.78 -10.83 -15.03
N CYS A 342 8.45 -11.31 -13.83
CA CYS A 342 7.46 -10.69 -12.95
C CYS A 342 8.05 -10.41 -11.57
N TYR A 343 9.29 -9.91 -11.56
CA TYR A 343 9.95 -9.46 -10.35
C TYR A 343 9.19 -8.31 -9.69
N TYR A 344 8.85 -7.31 -10.48
CA TYR A 344 8.06 -6.17 -10.04
C TYR A 344 6.58 -6.46 -10.34
N ARG A 345 5.71 -6.09 -9.40
CA ARG A 345 4.28 -6.07 -9.60
C ARG A 345 3.81 -4.64 -9.49
N SER A 346 3.05 -4.16 -10.47
CA SER A 346 2.39 -2.87 -10.35
C SER A 346 0.98 -3.08 -9.77
N PHE A 347 0.33 -2.00 -9.38
CA PHE A 347 -1.10 -2.03 -9.10
C PHE A 347 -1.84 -2.60 -10.32
N PRO A 348 -2.84 -3.48 -10.09
CA PRO A 348 -3.61 -4.02 -11.19
C PRO A 348 -4.37 -2.91 -11.91
N ILE A 349 -4.60 -3.10 -13.19
CA ILE A 349 -5.36 -2.17 -14.03
C ILE A 349 -6.69 -2.79 -14.41
N ARG A 350 -7.63 -1.96 -14.88
CA ARG A 350 -8.85 -2.45 -15.50
C ARG A 350 -8.74 -2.41 -17.01
N VAL A 351 -9.25 -3.45 -17.66
CA VAL A 351 -9.19 -3.65 -19.10
C VAL A 351 -10.58 -4.03 -19.59
N LYS A 352 -10.98 -3.51 -20.76
CA LYS A 352 -12.21 -3.90 -21.45
C LYS A 352 -11.91 -4.11 -22.94
N ALA A 353 -12.47 -5.17 -23.50
CA ALA A 353 -12.48 -5.42 -24.94
C ALA A 353 -13.62 -4.63 -25.60
N CYS A 354 -13.34 -3.98 -26.72
CA CYS A 354 -14.30 -3.15 -27.43
C CYS A 354 -14.66 -3.73 -28.81
N PRO A 355 -15.88 -3.46 -29.31
CA PRO A 355 -16.23 -3.70 -30.70
C PRO A 355 -15.24 -2.99 -31.63
N GLY A 356 -14.76 -3.67 -32.67
CA GLY A 356 -13.73 -3.14 -33.58
C GLY A 356 -12.29 -3.57 -33.25
N ASN A 357 -12.13 -4.64 -32.46
CA ASN A 357 -10.85 -5.31 -32.19
C ASN A 357 -9.80 -4.39 -31.58
N TYR A 358 -10.13 -3.76 -30.45
CA TYR A 358 -9.19 -3.02 -29.64
C TYR A 358 -9.56 -3.10 -28.17
N TYR A 359 -8.60 -2.73 -27.32
CA TYR A 359 -8.76 -2.70 -25.88
C TYR A 359 -8.61 -1.29 -25.35
N ILE A 360 -9.30 -1.05 -24.24
CA ILE A 360 -9.16 0.15 -23.44
C ILE A 360 -8.69 -0.23 -22.05
N TYR A 361 -7.84 0.62 -21.50
CA TYR A 361 -7.13 0.40 -20.25
C TYR A 361 -7.38 1.57 -19.32
N GLU A 362 -7.78 1.30 -18.10
CA GLU A 362 -7.70 2.28 -17.02
C GLU A 362 -6.37 2.08 -16.30
N PHE A 363 -5.35 2.79 -16.79
CA PHE A 363 -4.03 2.79 -16.18
C PHE A 363 -4.03 3.52 -14.85
N VAL A 364 -3.08 3.16 -13.99
CA VAL A 364 -2.88 3.79 -12.69
C VAL A 364 -1.42 4.19 -12.53
N MET A 365 -1.17 5.12 -11.61
CA MET A 365 0.20 5.50 -11.27
C MET A 365 0.97 4.29 -10.73
N THR A 366 2.16 4.05 -11.29
CA THR A 366 3.00 2.92 -10.88
C THR A 366 3.81 3.28 -9.63
N SER A 367 3.98 2.34 -8.70
CA SER A 367 4.85 2.49 -7.53
C SER A 367 6.30 2.08 -7.78
N ILE A 368 6.58 1.58 -8.98
CA ILE A 368 7.89 1.10 -9.42
C ILE A 368 8.62 2.27 -10.08
N TRP A 369 9.89 2.48 -9.71
CA TRP A 369 10.71 3.54 -10.30
C TRP A 369 11.20 3.19 -11.70
N SER A 370 11.16 4.15 -12.63
CA SER A 370 11.59 3.98 -14.03
C SER A 370 10.83 2.85 -14.75
N SER A 371 9.51 2.80 -14.56
CA SER A 371 8.64 1.83 -15.22
C SER A 371 7.58 2.50 -16.08
N ALA A 372 7.20 1.86 -17.19
CA ALA A 372 6.13 2.34 -18.07
C ALA A 372 5.35 1.17 -18.68
N TYR A 373 4.07 1.42 -18.97
CA TYR A 373 3.20 0.47 -19.66
C TYR A 373 3.63 0.31 -21.13
N CYS A 374 4.01 -0.91 -21.51
CA CYS A 374 4.36 -1.26 -22.88
C CYS A 374 3.13 -1.35 -23.78
N ALA A 375 3.34 -1.01 -25.04
CA ALA A 375 2.48 -1.39 -26.16
C ALA A 375 3.22 -2.49 -26.96
N GLY A 376 2.55 -3.62 -27.20
CA GLY A 376 3.05 -4.74 -28.01
C GLY A 376 3.22 -4.38 -29.48
N THR A 377 3.28 -5.36 -30.37
CA THR A 377 3.19 -5.16 -31.83
C THR A 377 1.85 -5.70 -32.36
N LEU A 378 1.37 -5.07 -33.43
CA LEU A 378 0.03 -5.16 -34.07
C LEU A 378 -0.67 -6.52 -34.02
N PHE A 379 -2.01 -6.51 -34.03
CA PHE A 379 -2.83 -7.68 -34.36
C PHE A 379 -2.33 -8.28 -35.68
N SER A 380 -1.67 -9.44 -35.63
CA SER A 380 -1.32 -10.21 -36.83
C SER A 380 -2.55 -10.94 -37.36
#